data_AF-A0A3B5MPV1-F1
#
_entry.id   AF-A0A3B5MPV1-F1
#
_cell.length_a   1.000
_cell.length_b   1.000
_cell.length_c   1.000
_cell.angle_alpha   90.00
_cell.angle_beta   90.00
_cell.angle_gamma   90.00
#
_symmetry.space_group_name_H-M   'P 1'
#
loop_
_entity.id
_entity.type
_entity.pdbx_description
1 polymer ?
#
loop_
_entity_poly.entity_id
_entity_poly.type
_entity_poly.pdbx_seq_one_letter_code
_entity_poly.pdbx_strand_id
1 'polypeptide(L)'
;DLSLQKLSGTVLDYNATDTCPGGTNPVQTSINFQCGKTMGTPEFVALSECVHYFEWKTYAACKKDKFKPHKEQVPCYVFDSDGKKHDLSPLIQVENGYLVDDGNDASDFYINICRSL
;
A
#
# COMPACT_ATOMS: atom_id res chain seq x y z
N ASP A 1 9.23 16.78 9.41
CA ASP A 1 9.73 17.86 8.55
C ASP A 1 9.89 17.32 7.12
N LEU A 2 9.32 17.98 6.11
CA LEU A 2 9.40 17.56 4.71
C LEU A 2 10.81 17.76 4.13
N SER A 3 11.63 18.59 4.78
CA SER A 3 13.02 18.87 4.38
C SER A 3 13.94 17.64 4.39
N LEU A 4 13.56 16.59 5.13
CA LEU A 4 14.35 15.36 5.30
C LEU A 4 13.96 14.25 4.31
N GLN A 5 13.04 14.55 3.37
CA GLN A 5 12.56 13.61 2.38
C GLN A 5 13.33 13.75 1.08
N LYS A 6 13.76 12.63 0.50
CA LYS A 6 14.43 12.60 -0.80
C LYS A 6 13.75 11.57 -1.71
N LEU A 7 13.24 12.05 -2.85
CA LEU A 7 12.66 11.18 -3.88
C LEU A 7 13.69 10.96 -5.00
N SER A 8 14.01 9.70 -5.31
CA SER A 8 14.87 9.32 -6.42
C SER A 8 14.23 8.20 -7.24
N GLY A 9 13.70 8.55 -8.42
CA GLY A 9 12.96 7.59 -9.24
C GLY A 9 11.72 7.09 -8.51
N THR A 10 11.69 5.79 -8.18
CA THR A 10 10.62 5.14 -7.42
C THR A 10 10.93 4.96 -5.94
N VAL A 11 12.05 5.49 -5.45
CA VAL A 11 12.48 5.31 -4.06
C VAL A 11 12.29 6.63 -3.30
N LEU A 12 11.62 6.55 -2.15
CA LEU A 12 11.44 7.67 -1.23
C LEU A 12 12.18 7.38 0.08
N ASP A 13 13.17 8.20 0.36
CA ASP A 13 13.97 8.11 1.57
C ASP A 13 13.54 9.18 2.57
N TYR A 14 13.32 8.76 3.81
CA TYR A 14 13.08 9.60 4.97
C TYR A 14 14.27 9.48 5.91
N ASN A 15 14.91 10.61 6.18
CA ASN A 15 15.96 10.68 7.20
C ASN A 15 15.36 11.16 8.53
N ALA A 16 15.68 10.46 9.61
CA ALA A 16 15.41 10.93 10.96
C ALA A 16 16.56 11.81 11.46
N THR A 17 16.28 12.61 12.48
CA THR A 17 17.31 13.36 13.22
C THR A 17 18.02 12.48 14.25
N ASP A 18 17.35 11.44 14.72
CA ASP A 18 17.88 10.51 15.72
C ASP A 18 18.88 9.54 15.09
N THR A 19 19.90 9.17 15.84
CA THR A 19 20.94 8.23 15.40
C THR A 19 20.63 6.81 15.87
N CYS A 20 21.18 5.83 15.16
CA CYS A 20 21.03 4.45 15.58
C CYS A 20 21.69 4.15 16.94
N PRO A 21 21.15 3.16 17.68
CA PRO A 21 21.80 2.65 18.88
C PRO A 21 23.22 2.18 18.56
N GLY A 22 24.23 2.75 19.23
CA GLY A 22 25.63 2.35 19.06
C GLY A 22 26.35 2.93 17.84
N GLY A 23 25.76 3.92 17.16
CA GLY A 23 26.39 4.59 16.02
C GLY A 23 26.08 6.08 15.91
N THR A 24 26.75 6.75 14.98
CA THR A 24 26.52 8.17 14.64
C THR A 24 25.66 8.35 13.40
N ASN A 25 25.33 7.26 12.70
CA ASN A 25 24.51 7.32 11.50
C ASN A 25 23.05 7.63 11.89
N PRO A 26 22.39 8.56 11.17
CA PRO A 26 20.98 8.84 11.36
C PRO A 26 20.14 7.63 10.97
N VAL A 27 19.01 7.43 11.67
CA VAL A 27 18.02 6.43 11.27
C VAL A 27 17.41 6.84 9.93
N GLN A 28 17.31 5.88 9.02
CA GLN A 28 16.73 6.12 7.70
C GLN A 28 15.60 5.11 7.43
N THR A 29 14.61 5.54 6.67
CA THR A 29 13.55 4.70 6.12
C THR A 29 13.54 4.86 4.62
N SER A 30 13.69 3.77 3.88
CA SER A 30 13.68 3.76 2.42
C SER A 30 12.47 2.97 1.92
N ILE A 31 11.62 3.61 1.11
CA ILE A 31 10.41 3.02 0.56
C ILE A 31 10.56 2.91 -0.95
N ASN A 32 10.64 1.68 -1.46
CA ASN A 32 10.66 1.40 -2.89
C ASN A 32 9.23 1.20 -3.42
N PHE A 33 8.78 2.11 -4.26
CA PHE A 33 7.47 2.06 -4.89
C PHE A 33 7.49 1.20 -6.17
N GLN A 34 6.52 0.31 -6.30
CA GLN A 34 6.32 -0.51 -7.49
C GLN A 34 4.89 -0.34 -7.99
N CYS A 35 4.70 -0.36 -9.31
CA CYS A 35 3.36 -0.24 -9.89
C CYS A 35 2.49 -1.44 -9.48
N GLY A 36 1.39 -1.15 -8.79
CA GLY A 36 0.37 -2.11 -8.36
C GLY A 36 -1.02 -1.76 -8.90
N LYS A 37 -1.96 -2.70 -8.83
CA LYS A 37 -3.34 -2.50 -9.28
C LYS A 37 -4.26 -1.86 -8.22
N THR A 38 -3.84 -1.92 -6.96
CA THR A 38 -4.59 -1.49 -5.78
C THR A 38 -3.77 -0.46 -5.01
N MET A 39 -4.34 0.19 -3.99
CA MET A 39 -3.57 1.05 -3.09
C MET A 39 -2.44 0.27 -2.40
N GLY A 40 -2.71 -1.00 -2.08
CA GLY A 40 -1.76 -1.92 -1.45
C GLY A 40 -1.30 -1.43 -0.08
N THR A 41 -0.24 -2.03 0.41
CA THR A 41 0.36 -1.72 1.71
C THR A 41 1.87 -1.75 1.62
N PRO A 42 2.57 -0.95 2.45
CA PRO A 42 4.02 -1.08 2.57
C PRO A 42 4.36 -2.39 3.30
N GLU A 43 5.22 -3.19 2.69
CA GLU A 43 5.73 -4.44 3.23
C GLU A 43 7.17 -4.24 3.72
N PHE A 44 7.47 -4.71 4.92
CA PHE A 44 8.83 -4.68 5.46
C PHE A 44 9.72 -5.69 4.72
N VAL A 45 10.89 -5.23 4.27
CA VAL A 45 11.85 -6.07 3.56
C VAL A 45 13.01 -6.45 4.48
N ALA A 46 13.68 -5.44 5.05
CA ALA A 46 14.88 -5.65 5.85
C ALA A 46 15.21 -4.43 6.71
N LEU A 47 16.01 -4.68 7.74
CA LEU A 47 16.72 -3.65 8.50
C LEU A 47 18.22 -3.92 8.34
N SER A 48 18.96 -2.96 7.79
CA SER A 48 20.41 -3.07 7.59
C SER A 48 21.08 -1.74 7.86
N GLU A 49 22.20 -1.74 8.59
CA GLU A 49 23.08 -0.58 8.79
C GLU A 49 22.35 0.74 9.10
N CYS A 50 21.29 0.69 9.92
CA CYS A 50 20.44 1.83 10.33
C CYS A 50 19.30 2.24 9.36
N VAL A 51 19.09 1.48 8.30
CA VAL A 51 18.07 1.74 7.28
C VAL A 51 16.96 0.69 7.33
N HIS A 52 15.71 1.15 7.48
CA HIS A 52 14.52 0.32 7.37
C HIS A 52 14.02 0.34 5.91
N TYR A 53 14.04 -0.83 5.27
CA TYR A 53 13.61 -0.97 3.88
C TYR A 53 12.18 -1.48 3.80
N PHE A 54 11.37 -0.78 3.01
CA PHE A 54 10.01 -1.15 2.69
C PHE A 54 9.81 -1.23 1.18
N GLU A 55 8.96 -2.15 0.75
CA GLU A 55 8.43 -2.19 -0.61
C GLU A 55 6.94 -1.88 -0.60
N TRP A 56 6.51 -0.99 -1.50
CA TRP A 56 5.10 -0.64 -1.61
C TRP A 56 4.61 -0.77 -3.05
N LYS A 57 3.89 -1.85 -3.32
CA LYS A 57 3.18 -2.07 -4.58
C LYS A 57 1.85 -1.32 -4.56
N THR A 58 1.76 -0.20 -5.29
CA THR A 58 0.60 0.70 -5.27
C THR A 58 0.27 1.26 -6.66
N TYR A 59 -1.00 1.54 -6.93
CA TYR A 59 -1.41 2.22 -8.16
C TYR A 59 -0.81 3.62 -8.28
N ALA A 60 -0.44 4.26 -7.16
CA ALA A 60 0.15 5.59 -7.14
C ALA A 60 1.54 5.61 -7.82
N ALA A 61 2.20 4.47 -7.93
CA ALA A 61 3.48 4.32 -8.62
C ALA A 61 3.34 4.02 -10.12
N CYS A 62 2.11 3.81 -10.62
CA CYS A 62 1.87 3.51 -12.02
C CYS A 62 1.78 4.78 -12.87
N LYS A 63 2.30 4.71 -14.10
CA LYS A 63 2.18 5.82 -15.06
C LYS A 63 0.73 5.99 -15.52
N LYS A 64 0.34 7.24 -15.81
CA LYS A 64 -0.94 7.62 -16.44
C LYS A 64 -2.19 7.21 -15.65
N ASP A 65 -2.09 7.13 -14.32
CA ASP A 65 -3.23 6.83 -13.44
C ASP A 65 -4.00 5.54 -13.82
N LYS A 66 -3.33 4.58 -14.49
CA LYS A 66 -3.97 3.43 -15.15
C LYS A 66 -4.91 2.62 -14.23
N PHE A 67 -4.58 2.52 -12.95
CA PHE A 67 -5.34 1.74 -11.97
C PHE A 67 -5.93 2.61 -10.85
N LYS A 68 -5.80 3.93 -10.98
CA LYS A 68 -6.30 4.88 -9.98
C LYS A 68 -7.83 4.84 -10.02
N PRO A 69 -8.49 4.55 -8.88
CA PRO A 69 -9.94 4.51 -8.82
C PRO A 69 -10.56 5.90 -8.98
N HIS A 70 -11.81 5.96 -9.46
CA HIS A 70 -12.57 7.22 -9.57
C HIS A 70 -12.82 7.88 -8.21
N LYS A 71 -12.98 7.07 -7.16
CA LYS A 71 -13.06 7.49 -5.77
C LYS A 71 -11.92 6.87 -4.98
N GLU A 72 -11.47 7.54 -3.93
CA GLU A 72 -10.36 7.08 -3.12
C GLU A 72 -10.59 5.65 -2.59
N GLN A 73 -9.60 4.77 -2.78
CA GLN A 73 -9.62 3.41 -2.24
C GLN A 73 -9.28 3.47 -0.75
N VAL A 74 -10.09 2.84 0.09
CA VAL A 74 -9.81 2.76 1.53
C VAL A 74 -8.77 1.67 1.82
N PRO A 75 -8.01 1.76 2.93
CA PRO A 75 -7.14 0.68 3.39
C PRO A 75 -7.91 -0.65 3.50
N CYS A 76 -7.37 -1.70 2.88
CA CYS A 76 -8.06 -3.00 2.74
C CYS A 76 -7.41 -4.12 3.54
N TYR A 77 -6.83 -3.77 4.69
CA TYR A 77 -6.10 -4.71 5.54
C TYR A 77 -6.25 -4.32 7.01
N VAL A 78 -6.09 -5.33 7.87
CA VAL A 78 -6.04 -5.17 9.32
C VAL A 78 -4.99 -6.10 9.92
N PHE A 79 -4.53 -5.77 11.13
CA PHE A 79 -3.74 -6.68 11.97
C PHE A 79 -4.60 -7.14 13.14
N ASP A 80 -4.60 -8.44 13.43
CA ASP A 80 -5.25 -8.97 14.63
C ASP A 80 -4.40 -8.77 15.89
N SER A 81 -4.90 -9.25 17.03
CA SER A 81 -4.22 -9.15 18.33
C SER A 81 -2.87 -9.85 18.37
N ASP A 82 -2.67 -10.85 17.51
CA ASP A 82 -1.44 -11.64 17.44
C ASP A 82 -0.44 -11.02 16.44
N GLY A 83 -0.79 -9.87 15.84
CA GLY A 83 0.01 -9.19 14.83
C GLY A 83 -0.05 -9.83 13.45
N LYS A 84 -0.99 -10.76 13.21
CA LYS A 84 -1.15 -11.38 11.90
C LYS A 84 -1.95 -10.46 10.99
N LYS A 85 -1.46 -10.30 9.75
CA LYS A 85 -2.07 -9.48 8.72
C LYS A 85 -3.21 -10.22 8.03
N HIS A 86 -4.37 -9.59 7.96
CA HIS A 86 -5.52 -10.00 7.14
C HIS A 86 -5.68 -8.98 6.02
N ASP A 87 -5.30 -9.36 4.79
CA ASP A 87 -5.26 -8.45 3.64
C ASP A 87 -6.27 -8.90 2.57
N LEU A 88 -7.27 -8.05 2.33
CA LEU A 88 -8.31 -8.28 1.33
C LEU A 88 -7.98 -7.60 -0.01
N SER A 89 -6.84 -6.94 -0.14
CA SER A 89 -6.39 -6.32 -1.41
C SER A 89 -6.44 -7.27 -2.62
N PRO A 90 -6.15 -8.58 -2.49
CA PRO A 90 -6.28 -9.52 -3.62
C PRO A 90 -7.72 -9.71 -4.13
N LEU A 91 -8.74 -9.40 -3.32
CA LEU A 91 -10.15 -9.47 -3.69
C LEU A 91 -10.66 -8.17 -4.33
N ILE A 92 -9.78 -7.22 -4.61
CA ILE A 92 -10.18 -5.96 -5.23
C ILE A 92 -10.32 -6.18 -6.74
N GLN A 93 -11.51 -5.95 -7.29
CA GLN A 93 -11.73 -5.95 -8.73
C GLN A 93 -11.42 -4.56 -9.29
N VAL A 94 -10.62 -4.50 -10.35
CA VAL A 94 -10.19 -3.23 -10.95
C VAL A 94 -11.18 -2.73 -12.00
N GLU A 95 -11.82 -3.64 -12.72
CA GLU A 95 -12.66 -3.33 -13.88
C GLU A 95 -14.12 -3.77 -13.70
N ASN A 96 -14.38 -4.76 -12.85
CA ASN A 96 -15.69 -5.40 -12.69
C ASN A 96 -16.15 -5.39 -11.22
N GLY A 97 -17.31 -6.00 -10.96
CA GLY A 97 -17.81 -6.32 -9.63
C GLY A 97 -18.00 -7.81 -9.40
N TYR A 98 -18.18 -8.18 -8.14
CA TYR A 98 -18.70 -9.49 -7.75
C TYR A 98 -20.21 -9.45 -7.78
N LEU A 99 -20.83 -10.35 -8.54
CA LEU A 99 -22.27 -10.62 -8.42
C LEU A 99 -22.53 -11.28 -7.07
N VAL A 100 -23.46 -10.72 -6.31
CA VAL A 100 -23.90 -11.25 -5.02
C VAL A 100 -25.04 -12.22 -5.27
N ASP A 101 -24.92 -13.42 -4.70
CA ASP A 101 -26.02 -14.37 -4.64
C ASP A 101 -26.95 -13.99 -3.48
N ASP A 102 -28.10 -13.41 -3.81
CA ASP A 102 -29.15 -13.03 -2.87
C ASP A 102 -30.37 -13.98 -2.93
N GLY A 103 -30.30 -15.05 -3.73
CA GLY A 103 -31.38 -16.00 -3.96
C GLY A 103 -32.58 -15.44 -4.73
N ASN A 104 -32.47 -14.27 -5.35
CA ASN A 104 -33.53 -13.62 -6.11
C ASN A 104 -33.10 -13.35 -7.57
N ASP A 105 -33.78 -13.99 -8.53
CA ASP A 105 -33.47 -13.84 -9.96
C ASP A 105 -34.01 -12.52 -10.57
N ALA A 106 -34.68 -11.68 -9.79
CA ALA A 106 -35.30 -10.46 -10.30
C ALA A 106 -34.31 -9.31 -10.53
N SER A 107 -33.15 -9.31 -9.87
CA SER A 107 -32.19 -8.21 -9.97
C SER A 107 -30.76 -8.65 -9.62
N ASP A 108 -29.81 -8.29 -10.49
CA ASP A 108 -28.40 -8.48 -10.19
C ASP A 108 -27.89 -7.41 -9.22
N PHE A 109 -27.24 -7.83 -8.14
CA PHE A 109 -26.56 -6.93 -7.21
C PHE A 109 -25.05 -7.13 -7.27
N TYR A 110 -24.30 -6.06 -7.55
CA TYR A 110 -22.85 -6.11 -7.68
C TYR A 110 -22.15 -5.33 -6.55
N ILE A 111 -21.09 -5.92 -5.99
CA ILE A 111 -20.21 -5.27 -5.03
C ILE A 111 -18.76 -5.25 -5.52
N ASN A 112 -17.98 -4.33 -4.97
CA ASN A 112 -16.52 -4.39 -5.01
C ASN A 112 -15.99 -4.27 -3.58
N ILE A 113 -14.72 -4.62 -3.38
CA ILE A 113 -14.08 -4.66 -2.08
C ILE A 113 -13.17 -3.43 -1.93
N CYS A 114 -13.35 -2.66 -0.85
CA CYS A 114 -12.52 -1.52 -0.44
C CYS A 114 -12.34 -0.35 -1.46
N ARG A 115 -13.00 -0.38 -2.61
CA ARG A 115 -13.04 0.69 -3.60
C ARG A 115 -14.39 0.72 -4.31
N SER A 116 -14.65 1.80 -5.04
CA SER A 116 -15.82 1.83 -5.92
C SER A 116 -15.67 0.85 -7.08
N LEU A 117 -16.81 0.39 -7.58
CA LEU A 117 -16.94 -0.05 -8.98
C LEU A 117 -16.52 1.09 -9.92
#